data_AF-A0ABD3RYB1-F1
#
_entry.id   AF-A0ABD3RYB1-F1
#
_cell.length_a   1.000
_cell.length_b   1.000
_cell.length_c   1.000
_cell.angle_alpha   90.00
_cell.angle_beta   90.00
_cell.angle_gamma   90.00
#
_symmetry.space_group_name_H-M   'P 1'
#
loop_
_entity.id
_entity.type
_entity.pdbx_description
1 polymer ?
#
loop_
_entity_poly.entity_id
_entity_poly.type
_entity_poly.pdbx_seq_one_letter_code
_entity_poly.pdbx_strand_id
1 'polypeptide(L)'
;MHIECDDNCRGGAGCSNKRIQRCKVKKVKKKRVEKGFGLFADEDIQKGEYVIKYIGKIVNKDPENEYGMKYNDFIFGLMGVRKMHLQSA
;
A
#
# COMPACT_ATOMS: atom_id res chain seq x y z
N MET A 1 3.09 -11.21 5.31
CA MET A 1 1.79 -10.67 4.86
C MET A 1 1.22 -9.87 6.02
N HIS A 2 0.85 -8.60 5.81
CA HIS A 2 0.22 -7.77 6.86
C HIS A 2 -1.29 -7.70 6.56
N ILE A 3 -2.11 -8.22 7.47
CA ILE A 3 -3.56 -8.34 7.29
C ILE A 3 -4.24 -7.46 8.33
N GLU A 4 -4.98 -6.45 7.88
CA GLU A 4 -5.79 -5.60 8.75
C GLU A 4 -7.17 -6.20 8.98
N CYS A 5 -7.81 -5.83 10.09
CA CYS A 5 -9.17 -6.24 10.41
C CYS A 5 -10.21 -5.56 9.50
N ASP A 6 -11.33 -6.23 9.25
CA ASP A 6 -12.51 -5.65 8.62
C ASP A 6 -13.36 -4.80 9.61
N ASP A 7 -14.39 -4.15 9.09
CA ASP A 7 -15.30 -3.24 9.83
C ASP A 7 -16.14 -3.87 10.93
N ASN A 8 -16.35 -5.17 10.89
CA ASN A 8 -17.12 -5.93 11.89
C ASN A 8 -16.22 -6.59 12.96
N CYS A 9 -14.95 -6.19 13.07
CA CYS A 9 -14.07 -6.76 14.08
C CYS A 9 -14.46 -6.36 15.52
N ARG A 10 -14.20 -7.25 16.49
CA ARG A 10 -14.51 -7.04 17.92
C ARG A 10 -13.83 -5.81 18.54
N GLY A 11 -12.79 -5.28 17.90
CA GLY A 11 -12.08 -4.08 18.36
C GLY A 11 -12.80 -2.76 18.08
N GLY A 12 -13.86 -2.77 17.26
CA GLY A 12 -14.69 -1.59 16.96
C GLY A 12 -13.90 -0.34 16.53
N ALA A 13 -14.35 0.83 17.00
CA ALA A 13 -13.68 2.11 16.74
C ALA A 13 -12.24 2.16 17.31
N GLY A 14 -11.95 1.42 18.38
CA GLY A 14 -10.64 1.37 19.02
C GLY A 14 -9.60 0.46 18.35
N CYS A 15 -9.98 -0.34 17.34
CA CYS A 15 -9.08 -1.32 16.74
C CYS A 15 -7.78 -0.69 16.20
N SER A 16 -6.64 -1.15 16.72
CA SER A 16 -5.30 -0.73 16.30
C SER A 16 -4.88 -1.36 14.96
N ASN A 17 -5.38 -2.55 14.63
CA ASN A 17 -5.10 -3.28 13.39
C ASN A 17 -5.89 -2.77 12.17
N LYS A 18 -5.99 -1.44 12.03
CA LYS A 18 -6.71 -0.74 10.96
C LYS A 18 -6.01 0.55 10.53
N ARG A 19 -4.72 0.65 10.80
CA ARG A 19 -3.96 1.90 10.63
C ARG A 19 -3.91 2.34 9.16
N ILE A 20 -3.71 1.40 8.25
CA ILE A 20 -3.62 1.61 6.80
C ILE A 20 -5.00 1.98 6.24
N GLN A 21 -6.04 1.23 6.57
CA GLN A 21 -7.42 1.53 6.17
C GLN A 21 -7.88 2.92 6.68
N ARG A 22 -7.48 3.30 7.90
CA ARG A 22 -7.80 4.61 8.49
C ARG A 22 -6.87 5.73 8.03
N CYS A 23 -6.01 5.49 7.04
CA CYS A 23 -5.08 6.49 6.49
C CYS A 23 -4.23 7.20 7.57
N LYS A 24 -3.87 6.51 8.64
CA LYS A 24 -3.03 7.05 9.73
C LYS A 24 -1.56 7.04 9.32
N VAL A 25 -1.20 8.00 8.49
CA VAL A 25 0.13 8.19 7.90
C VAL A 25 1.04 9.05 8.78
N LYS A 26 2.34 8.99 8.53
CA LYS A 26 3.33 9.90 9.12
C LYS A 26 3.31 11.25 8.40
N LYS A 27 3.59 12.34 9.13
CA LYS A 27 3.78 13.69 8.61
C LYS A 27 5.02 13.74 7.73
N VAL A 28 4.85 14.29 6.54
CA VAL A 28 5.89 14.37 5.53
C VAL A 28 5.81 15.69 4.78
N LYS A 29 6.94 16.13 4.22
CA LYS A 29 7.07 17.36 3.43
C LYS A 29 7.76 17.09 2.10
N LYS A 30 7.23 17.68 1.03
CA LYS A 30 7.81 17.63 -0.31
C LYS A 30 8.84 18.75 -0.46
N LYS A 31 10.04 18.44 -0.94
CA LYS A 31 11.07 19.44 -1.24
C LYS A 31 11.75 19.15 -2.57
N ARG A 32 12.26 20.19 -3.22
CA ARG A 32 13.10 20.05 -4.43
C ARG A 32 14.47 19.51 -4.03
N VAL A 33 14.99 18.59 -4.82
CA VAL A 33 16.34 18.01 -4.73
C VAL A 33 16.93 17.92 -6.13
N GLU A 34 18.21 17.56 -6.24
CA GLU A 34 18.91 17.44 -7.52
C GLU A 34 18.17 16.52 -8.52
N LYS A 35 17.58 15.42 -8.03
CA LYS A 35 16.81 14.44 -8.83
C LYS A 35 15.31 14.75 -8.94
N GLY A 36 14.89 16.00 -8.74
CA GLY A 36 13.48 16.41 -8.84
C GLY A 36 12.86 16.72 -7.48
N PHE A 37 11.87 15.94 -7.04
CA PHE A 37 11.22 16.12 -5.73
C PHE A 37 11.46 14.92 -4.83
N GLY A 38 11.86 15.20 -3.59
CA GLY A 38 11.96 14.22 -2.51
C GLY A 38 10.83 14.40 -1.49
N LEU A 39 10.48 13.30 -0.83
CA LEU A 39 9.58 13.29 0.31
C LEU A 39 10.42 13.09 1.58
N PHE A 40 10.25 13.98 2.56
CA PHE A 40 11.04 14.00 3.79
C PHE A 40 10.10 13.84 4.98
N ALA A 41 10.53 13.13 6.01
CA ALA A 41 9.79 13.05 7.27
C ALA A 41 9.70 14.43 7.93
N ASP A 42 8.55 14.70 8.57
CA ASP A 42 8.29 15.89 9.39
C ASP A 42 7.92 15.51 10.83
N GLU A 43 8.19 14.27 11.20
CA GLU A 43 8.14 13.71 12.55
C GLU A 43 9.15 12.56 12.64
N ASP A 44 9.49 12.13 13.85
CA ASP A 44 10.35 10.98 14.06
C ASP A 44 9.66 9.68 13.62
N ILE A 45 10.41 8.82 12.92
CA ILE A 45 9.95 7.53 12.44
C ILE A 45 10.88 6.45 12.97
N GLN A 46 10.36 5.59 13.83
CA GLN A 46 11.11 4.46 14.37
C GLN A 46 11.15 3.31 13.36
N LYS A 47 12.19 2.47 13.47
CA LYS A 47 12.34 1.27 12.64
C LYS A 47 11.11 0.37 12.79
N GLY A 48 10.51 -0.01 11.66
CA GLY A 48 9.33 -0.87 11.61
C GLY A 48 8.00 -0.12 11.62
N GLU A 49 7.99 1.20 11.79
CA GLU A 49 6.77 1.99 11.69
C GLU A 49 6.28 2.13 10.25
N TYR A 50 4.96 2.03 10.09
CA TYR A 50 4.29 2.39 8.84
C TYR A 50 4.38 3.90 8.57
N VAL A 51 4.77 4.28 7.36
CA VAL A 51 4.91 5.68 6.90
C VAL A 51 3.67 6.12 6.14
N ILE A 52 3.51 5.68 4.89
CA ILE A 52 2.39 6.01 4.02
C ILE A 52 2.24 4.94 2.93
N LYS A 53 1.02 4.76 2.42
CA LYS A 53 0.71 3.85 1.31
C LYS A 53 1.10 4.50 -0.02
N TYR A 54 1.76 3.75 -0.89
CA TYR A 54 1.90 4.13 -2.28
C TYR A 54 0.55 3.98 -2.99
N ILE A 55 0.04 5.06 -3.56
CA ILE A 55 -1.23 5.10 -4.29
C ILE A 55 -0.97 5.47 -5.76
N GLY A 56 -1.76 4.91 -6.65
CA GLY A 56 -1.62 5.15 -8.09
C GLY A 56 -2.80 4.55 -8.86
N LYS A 57 -2.80 4.77 -10.18
CA LYS A 57 -3.77 4.14 -11.08
C LYS A 57 -3.35 2.70 -11.33
N ILE A 58 -4.24 1.77 -11.01
CA ILE A 58 -4.10 0.36 -11.41
C ILE A 58 -4.33 0.29 -12.93
N VAL A 59 -3.40 -0.33 -13.63
CA VAL A 59 -3.48 -0.69 -15.04
C VAL A 59 -3.40 -2.20 -15.15
N ASN A 60 -4.26 -2.77 -15.98
CA ASN A 60 -4.18 -4.18 -16.34
C ASN A 60 -3.27 -4.32 -17.57
N LYS A 61 -2.27 -5.20 -17.52
CA LYS A 61 -1.34 -5.40 -18.65
C LYS A 61 -1.61 -6.66 -19.46
N ASP A 62 -2.42 -7.60 -19.00
CA ASP A 62 -2.69 -8.86 -19.70
C ASP A 62 -3.98 -9.54 -19.19
N PRO A 63 -4.77 -10.24 -20.04
CA PRO A 63 -6.01 -10.92 -19.62
C PRO A 63 -5.88 -11.95 -18.49
N GLU A 64 -4.68 -12.47 -18.18
CA GLU A 64 -4.49 -13.58 -17.22
C GLU A 64 -4.04 -13.21 -15.80
N ASN A 65 -4.15 -11.93 -15.40
CA ASN A 65 -4.01 -11.38 -14.03
C ASN A 65 -2.63 -10.80 -13.62
N GLU A 66 -2.04 -9.91 -14.41
CA GLU A 66 -1.01 -9.00 -13.90
C GLU A 66 -1.54 -7.57 -13.73
N TYR A 67 -1.64 -7.12 -12.48
CA TYR A 67 -1.98 -5.74 -12.14
C TYR A 67 -0.70 -4.93 -11.97
N GLY A 68 -0.54 -3.86 -12.75
CA GLY A 68 0.51 -2.87 -12.57
C GLY A 68 -0.05 -1.56 -12.04
N MET A 69 0.74 -0.75 -11.35
CA MET A 69 0.43 0.67 -11.11
C MET A 69 1.25 1.51 -12.09
N LYS A 70 0.62 2.39 -12.89
CA LYS A 70 1.34 3.27 -13.85
C LYS A 70 1.30 4.73 -13.39
N TYR A 71 2.46 5.39 -13.33
CA TYR A 71 2.58 6.84 -13.10
C TYR A 71 3.79 7.41 -13.86
N ASN A 72 3.56 8.32 -14.83
CA ASN A 72 4.61 9.01 -15.62
C ASN A 72 5.84 8.12 -15.92
N ASP A 73 5.60 7.02 -16.65
CA ASP A 73 6.58 5.99 -17.08
C ASP A 73 7.13 5.03 -16.01
N PHE A 74 6.77 5.20 -14.73
CA PHE A 74 7.04 4.20 -13.70
C PHE A 74 5.91 3.17 -13.64
N ILE A 75 6.28 1.89 -13.76
CA ILE A 75 5.37 0.75 -13.59
C ILE A 75 5.82 -0.05 -12.38
N PHE A 76 4.95 -0.15 -11.38
CA PHE A 76 5.17 -1.03 -10.23
C PHE A 76 4.33 -2.30 -10.41
N GLY A 77 4.99 -3.46 -10.49
CA GLY A 77 4.31 -4.75 -10.60
C GLY A 77 3.70 -5.18 -9.28
N LEU A 78 2.40 -5.52 -9.27
CA LEU A 78 1.74 -6.14 -8.12
C LEU A 78 1.61 -7.63 -8.40
N MET A 79 2.49 -8.44 -7.81
CA MET A 79 2.41 -9.90 -7.88
C MET A 79 1.24 -10.38 -7.01
N GLY A 80 0.13 -10.75 -7.63
CA GLY A 80 -1.08 -11.24 -6.96
C GLY A 80 -1.35 -12.73 -7.20
N VAL A 81 -1.18 -13.52 -6.14
CA VAL A 81 -1.84 -14.80 -5.79
C VAL A 81 -1.83 -15.92 -6.86
N ARG A 82 -1.03 -16.98 -6.63
CA ARG A 82 -1.25 -18.28 -7.28
C ARG A 82 -2.68 -18.73 -6.97
N LYS A 83 -3.51 -18.97 -7.99
CA LYS A 83 -4.79 -19.67 -7.83
C LYS A 83 -4.52 -20.97 -7.06
N MET A 84 -5.07 -21.08 -5.85
CA MET A 84 -5.23 -22.39 -5.23
C MET A 84 -6.32 -23.09 -6.06
N HIS A 85 -5.91 -23.97 -6.97
CA HIS A 85 -6.84 -24.88 -7.63
C HIS A 85 -7.47 -25.73 -6.53
N LEU A 86 -8.74 -25.43 -6.21
CA LEU A 86 -9.62 -26.41 -5.62
C LEU A 86 -9.85 -27.46 -6.70
N GLN A 87 -9.03 -28.51 -6.72
CA GLN A 87 -9.40 -29.73 -7.43
C GLN A 87 -10.53 -30.36 -6.63
N SER A 88 -11.74 -30.24 -7.17
CA SER A 88 -12.88 -31.08 -6.82
C SER A 88 -12.71 -32.41 -7.56
N ALA A 89 -12.44 -33.48 -6.81
CA ALA A 89 -12.85 -34.87 -7.07
C ALA A 89 -12.41 -35.74 -5.88
#